data_AF-A0A4U2CWR6-F1
#
_entry.id   AF-A0A4U2CWR6-F1
#
_cell.length_a   1.000
_cell.length_b   1.000
_cell.length_c   1.000
_cell.angle_alpha   90.00
_cell.angle_beta   90.00
_cell.angle_gamma   90.00
#
_symmetry.space_group_name_H-M   'P 1'
#
loop_
_entity.id
_entity.type
_entity.pdbx_description
1 polymer ?
#
loop_
_entity_poly.entity_id
_entity_poly.type
_entity_poly.pdbx_seq_one_letter_code
_entity_poly.pdbx_strand_id
1 'polypeptide(L)'
;MKITLTPQQKGLSAYLNLASPEFVSIDSVSVSRWERGTTTPHPVRAIKILRTLTNDLMPYLTSLEWEDEEDIMSRMVYERFYSTKAAIYSASYSRVGNISAPIIIEKTIDPDADKTFFESIQHFLHTSQSGYPGLEALDLHYLYKTRKLLLNVYIDKQSLEIVGHNLAVFFDSTELDATFITPYSTLPFDKLKPYSKNAPLAICSLSRFATSESAFDIVHANFVRFMAPLLSLFKRSFIFGLFSGDWGRKSRLRYA
;
A
#
# COMPACT_ATOMS: atom_id res chain seq x y z
N MET A 1 -7.24 22.52 22.32
CA MET A 1 -6.00 22.30 23.10
C MET A 1 -5.51 23.64 23.64
N LYS A 2 -5.39 23.82 24.97
CA LYS A 2 -4.75 25.00 25.58
C LYS A 2 -3.24 24.88 25.43
N ILE A 3 -2.68 25.62 24.48
CA ILE A 3 -1.24 25.79 24.39
C ILE A 3 -0.84 26.70 25.57
N THR A 4 -0.25 26.12 26.61
CA THR A 4 0.26 26.90 27.76
C THR A 4 1.76 27.11 27.52
N LEU A 5 2.10 28.17 26.78
CA LEU A 5 3.49 28.58 26.55
C LEU A 5 3.78 29.78 27.46
N THR A 6 4.61 29.61 28.48
CA THR A 6 5.26 30.72 29.18
C THR A 6 6.65 30.91 28.59
N PRO A 7 6.75 31.74 27.54
CA PRO A 7 7.17 33.14 27.70
C PRO A 7 6.16 34.11 27.08
N GLN A 8 6.14 35.37 27.52
CA GLN A 8 5.17 36.39 27.09
C GLN A 8 4.88 36.32 25.57
N GLN A 9 3.59 36.35 25.17
CA GLN A 9 3.12 36.22 23.77
C GLN A 9 3.93 37.04 22.75
N LYS A 10 4.46 38.20 23.17
CA LYS A 10 5.38 39.05 22.39
C LYS A 10 6.71 38.36 22.04
N GLY A 11 7.31 37.65 23.00
CA GLY A 11 8.54 36.88 22.83
C GLY A 11 8.34 35.69 21.89
N LEU A 12 7.21 34.99 21.97
CA LEU A 12 6.89 33.90 21.05
C LEU A 12 6.69 34.42 19.61
N SER A 13 5.94 35.51 19.43
CA SER A 13 5.79 36.12 18.09
C SER A 13 7.12 36.59 17.52
N ALA A 14 7.99 37.20 18.35
CA ALA A 14 9.30 37.65 17.92
C ALA A 14 10.21 36.47 17.53
N TYR A 15 10.19 35.38 18.31
CA TYR A 15 10.93 34.16 18.02
C TYR A 15 10.48 33.52 16.69
N LEU A 16 9.17 33.40 16.48
CA LEU A 16 8.63 32.85 15.23
C LEU A 16 8.98 33.72 14.02
N ASN A 17 8.89 35.05 14.14
CA ASN A 17 9.26 35.99 13.08
C ASN A 17 10.75 35.89 12.69
N LEU A 18 11.63 35.57 13.66
CA LEU A 18 13.05 35.35 13.42
C LEU A 18 13.36 33.95 12.86
N ALA A 19 12.53 32.95 13.17
CA ALA A 19 12.75 31.57 12.77
C ALA A 19 12.49 31.32 11.27
N SER A 20 11.53 32.04 10.66
CA SER A 20 11.23 31.90 9.23
C SER A 20 10.54 33.15 8.67
N PRO A 21 10.88 33.60 7.44
CA PRO A 21 10.22 34.73 6.80
C PRO A 21 8.72 34.48 6.56
N GLU A 22 8.28 33.21 6.54
CA GLU A 22 6.86 32.85 6.39
C GLU A 22 6.02 33.18 7.65
N PHE A 23 6.69 33.44 8.78
CA PHE A 23 6.05 33.73 10.05
C PHE A 23 5.98 35.20 10.39
N VAL A 24 6.61 36.10 9.63
CA VAL A 24 6.70 37.56 9.88
C VAL A 24 5.33 38.23 10.16
N SER A 25 4.24 37.65 9.66
CA SER A 25 2.87 38.10 9.89
C SER A 25 2.26 37.66 11.24
N ILE A 26 2.97 36.88 12.05
CA ILE A 26 2.48 36.38 13.34
C ILE A 26 2.78 37.43 14.41
N ASP A 27 1.72 38.07 14.90
CA ASP A 27 1.79 39.00 16.02
C ASP A 27 1.33 38.35 17.33
N SER A 28 1.59 39.05 18.44
CA SER A 28 1.19 38.60 19.77
C SER A 28 -0.33 38.41 19.91
N VAL A 29 -1.14 39.12 19.11
CA VAL A 29 -2.60 39.00 19.09
C VAL A 29 -3.04 37.69 18.45
N SER A 30 -2.40 37.28 17.36
CA SER A 30 -2.62 36.01 16.66
C SER A 30 -2.28 34.82 17.57
N VAL A 31 -1.13 34.88 18.25
CA VAL A 31 -0.74 33.90 19.27
C VAL A 31 -1.79 33.82 20.38
N SER A 32 -2.24 34.97 20.90
CA SER A 32 -3.26 35.04 21.95
C SER A 32 -4.60 34.44 21.53
N ARG A 33 -5.01 34.61 20.26
CA ARG A 33 -6.22 33.98 19.72
C ARG A 33 -6.08 32.46 19.60
N TRP A 34 -4.89 31.96 19.28
CA TRP A 34 -4.59 30.52 19.22
C TRP A 34 -4.61 29.87 20.61
N GLU A 35 -4.00 30.50 21.61
CA GLU A 35 -4.01 30.00 23.00
C GLU A 35 -5.43 29.93 23.58
N ARG A 36 -6.30 30.88 23.19
CA ARG A 36 -7.73 30.89 23.56
C ARG A 36 -8.59 29.95 22.70
N GLY A 37 -8.05 29.32 21.66
CA GLY A 37 -8.80 28.49 20.73
C GLY A 37 -9.84 29.26 19.90
N THR A 38 -9.75 30.59 19.82
CA THR A 38 -10.67 31.43 19.04
C THR A 38 -10.42 31.29 17.54
N THR A 39 -9.15 31.11 17.17
CA THR A 39 -8.74 30.77 15.81
C THR A 39 -7.68 29.69 15.89
N THR A 40 -7.56 28.88 14.85
CA THR A 40 -6.47 27.91 14.72
C THR A 40 -5.75 28.16 13.40
N PRO A 41 -4.41 28.04 13.36
CA PRO A 41 -3.70 28.04 12.11
C PRO A 41 -4.08 26.80 11.28
N HIS A 42 -4.07 26.94 9.96
CA HIS A 42 -4.23 25.81 9.05
C HIS A 42 -3.23 24.68 9.41
N PRO A 43 -3.58 23.38 9.33
CA PRO A 43 -2.74 22.28 9.80
C PRO A 43 -1.29 22.33 9.30
N VAL A 44 -1.09 22.61 8.02
CA VAL A 44 0.25 22.79 7.42
C VAL A 44 1.04 23.92 8.09
N ARG A 45 0.39 25.04 8.41
CA ARG A 45 1.03 26.18 9.09
C ARG A 45 1.27 25.87 10.58
N ALA A 46 0.37 25.14 11.22
CA ALA A 46 0.52 24.67 12.59
C ALA A 46 1.72 23.72 12.75
N ILE A 47 1.88 22.76 11.84
CA ILE A 47 3.01 21.82 11.83
C ILE A 47 4.34 22.57 11.70
N LYS A 48 4.42 23.55 10.80
CA LYS A 48 5.63 24.35 10.61
C LYS A 48 5.98 25.18 11.85
N ILE A 49 4.98 25.79 12.49
CA ILE A 49 5.17 26.53 13.75
C ILE A 49 5.63 25.58 14.86
N LEU A 50 4.97 24.43 15.04
CA LEU A 50 5.33 23.46 16.07
C LEU A 50 6.73 22.89 15.88
N ARG A 51 7.18 22.65 14.64
CA ARG A 51 8.56 22.24 14.34
C ARG A 51 9.62 23.24 14.77
N THR A 52 9.28 24.53 14.89
CA THR A 52 10.21 25.54 15.43
C THR A 52 10.27 25.57 16.96
N LEU A 53 9.31 24.93 17.63
CA LEU A 53 9.12 24.97 19.08
C LEU A 53 9.42 23.63 19.75
N THR A 54 9.22 22.51 19.05
CA THR A 54 9.40 21.16 19.55
C THR A 54 9.85 20.22 18.44
N ASN A 55 10.67 19.23 18.81
CA ASN A 55 11.07 18.14 17.92
C ASN A 55 10.04 17.01 17.90
N ASP A 56 9.16 16.94 18.91
CA ASP A 56 8.07 15.96 18.96
C ASP A 56 6.74 16.58 18.56
N LEU A 57 6.19 16.10 17.44
CA LEU A 57 4.91 16.53 16.88
C LEU A 57 3.78 15.54 17.17
N MET A 58 4.09 14.37 17.73
CA MET A 58 3.11 13.30 17.95
C MET A 58 1.88 13.76 18.72
N PRO A 59 1.99 14.54 19.82
CA PRO A 59 0.82 15.00 20.57
C PRO A 59 -0.16 15.84 19.73
N TYR A 60 0.35 16.60 18.76
CA TYR A 60 -0.48 17.40 17.86
C TYR A 60 -1.11 16.54 16.76
N LEU A 61 -0.33 15.68 16.12
CA LEU A 61 -0.82 14.82 15.03
C LEU A 61 -1.90 13.85 15.49
N THR A 62 -1.82 13.34 16.72
CA THR A 62 -2.84 12.47 17.31
C THR A 62 -4.10 13.21 17.77
N SER A 63 -4.07 14.54 17.83
CA SER A 63 -5.20 15.38 18.26
C SER A 63 -6.07 15.88 17.11
N LEU A 64 -5.67 15.63 15.86
CA LEU A 64 -6.44 16.01 14.69
C LEU A 64 -7.62 15.04 14.54
N GLU A 65 -8.84 15.57 14.57
CA GLU A 65 -10.05 14.83 14.20
C GLU A 65 -10.07 14.70 12.67
N TRP A 66 -10.09 13.48 12.17
CA TRP A 66 -10.18 13.18 10.74
C TRP A 66 -11.67 13.07 10.38
N GLU A 67 -12.15 13.91 9.47
CA GLU A 67 -13.49 13.75 8.88
C GLU A 67 -13.44 12.63 7.83
N ASP A 68 -14.04 11.48 8.16
CA ASP A 68 -14.11 10.29 7.32
C ASP A 68 -15.17 10.43 6.20
N GLU A 69 -14.74 10.91 5.02
CA GLU A 69 -15.32 10.54 3.72
C GLU A 69 -14.22 10.05 2.76
N GLU A 70 -13.23 9.30 3.27
CA GLU A 70 -12.16 8.78 2.42
C GLU A 70 -12.59 7.52 1.66
N ASP A 71 -12.44 7.57 0.32
CA ASP A 71 -12.52 6.41 -0.56
C ASP A 71 -11.67 5.25 0.00
N ILE A 72 -12.21 4.02 -0.05
CA ILE A 72 -11.55 2.83 0.52
C ILE A 72 -10.14 2.67 -0.04
N MET A 73 -9.93 3.03 -1.31
CA MET A 73 -8.61 2.99 -1.95
C MET A 73 -7.65 4.00 -1.34
N SER A 74 -8.08 5.25 -1.15
CA SER A 74 -7.29 6.30 -0.50
C SER A 74 -6.87 5.88 0.90
N ARG A 75 -7.80 5.30 1.69
CA ARG A 75 -7.48 4.76 3.02
C ARG A 75 -6.47 3.61 2.96
N MET A 76 -6.58 2.71 1.98
CA MET A 76 -5.61 1.61 1.80
C MET A 76 -4.21 2.12 1.43
N VAL A 77 -4.12 3.12 0.55
CA VAL A 77 -2.87 3.78 0.19
C VAL A 77 -2.27 4.49 1.40
N TYR A 78 -3.10 5.23 2.15
CA TYR A 78 -2.70 5.91 3.36
C TYR A 78 -2.14 4.94 4.40
N GLU A 79 -2.89 3.91 4.77
CA GLU A 79 -2.45 2.91 5.74
C GLU A 79 -1.14 2.23 5.35
N ARG A 80 -0.95 1.99 4.04
CA ARG A 80 0.20 1.26 3.51
C ARG A 80 1.47 2.11 3.38
N PHE A 81 1.36 3.38 2.99
CA PHE A 81 2.52 4.20 2.62
C PHE A 81 2.70 5.44 3.50
N TYR A 82 1.62 5.92 4.12
CA TYR A 82 1.60 7.19 4.84
C TYR A 82 1.32 7.06 6.34
N SER A 83 0.87 5.90 6.81
CA SER A 83 0.64 5.66 8.23
C SER A 83 1.93 5.82 9.04
N THR A 84 1.79 6.17 10.31
CA THR A 84 2.92 6.23 11.24
C THR A 84 3.69 4.91 11.28
N LYS A 85 2.99 3.77 11.13
CA LYS A 85 3.63 2.44 11.02
C LYS A 85 4.46 2.33 9.75
N ALA A 86 3.91 2.74 8.59
CA ALA A 86 4.65 2.76 7.33
C ALA A 86 5.86 3.70 7.39
N ALA A 87 5.71 4.88 8.01
CA ALA A 87 6.81 5.82 8.22
C ALA A 87 7.93 5.22 9.08
N ILE A 88 7.61 4.47 10.13
CA ILE A 88 8.59 3.76 10.95
C ILE A 88 9.27 2.64 10.14
N TYR A 89 8.52 1.85 9.37
CA TYR A 89 9.08 0.76 8.56
C TYR A 89 9.96 1.25 7.40
N SER A 90 9.68 2.44 6.87
CA SER A 90 10.44 3.06 5.78
C SER A 90 11.58 3.95 6.27
N ALA A 91 11.68 4.23 7.57
CA ALA A 91 12.72 5.08 8.13
C ALA A 91 14.10 4.40 8.00
N SER A 92 14.93 4.91 7.10
CA SER A 92 16.34 4.53 6.97
C SER A 92 17.23 5.55 7.69
N TYR A 93 18.26 5.08 8.40
CA TYR A 93 19.28 5.93 9.03
C TYR A 93 20.21 6.62 8.01
N SER A 94 20.12 6.24 6.74
CA SER A 94 20.97 6.78 5.67
C SER A 94 20.38 8.06 5.11
N ARG A 95 21.21 9.11 4.97
CA ARG A 95 20.79 10.38 4.36
C ARG A 95 20.30 10.15 2.93
N VAL A 96 19.03 10.48 2.68
CA VAL A 96 18.42 10.50 1.35
C VAL A 96 19.10 11.60 0.54
N GLY A 97 20.09 11.25 -0.26
CA GLY A 97 20.51 12.09 -1.39
C GLY A 97 19.33 12.22 -2.38
N ASN A 98 19.38 13.18 -3.29
CA ASN A 98 18.34 13.38 -4.31
C ASN A 98 18.18 12.12 -5.18
N ILE A 99 17.34 11.18 -4.75
CA ILE A 99 16.94 10.01 -5.54
C ILE A 99 15.96 10.55 -6.57
N SER A 100 16.35 10.51 -7.84
CA SER A 100 15.44 10.76 -8.95
C SER A 100 14.23 9.83 -8.81
N ALA A 101 13.02 10.33 -9.07
CA ALA A 101 11.83 9.47 -8.99
C ALA A 101 12.05 8.20 -9.83
N PRO A 102 11.84 7.00 -9.25
CA PRO A 102 12.16 5.74 -9.92
C PRO A 102 11.34 5.60 -11.21
N ILE A 103 11.96 5.11 -12.28
CA ILE A 103 11.26 4.86 -13.55
C ILE A 103 10.80 3.41 -13.53
N ILE A 104 9.55 3.21 -13.15
CA ILE A 104 9.01 1.87 -12.94
C ILE A 104 8.49 1.30 -14.26
N ILE A 105 8.92 0.08 -14.61
CA ILE A 105 8.49 -0.64 -15.80
C ILE A 105 8.07 -2.06 -15.46
N GLU A 106 7.10 -2.59 -16.20
CA GLU A 106 6.78 -4.01 -16.17
C GLU A 106 7.85 -4.78 -16.93
N LYS A 107 8.44 -5.79 -16.28
CA LYS A 107 9.46 -6.65 -16.88
C LYS A 107 8.80 -7.85 -17.55
N THR A 108 9.14 -8.07 -18.82
CA THR A 108 8.86 -9.34 -19.50
C THR A 108 9.70 -10.44 -18.88
N ILE A 109 9.03 -11.47 -18.33
CA ILE A 109 9.70 -12.60 -17.68
C ILE A 109 9.96 -13.70 -18.71
N ASP A 110 11.22 -14.06 -18.89
CA ASP A 110 11.65 -15.28 -19.58
C ASP A 110 11.78 -16.42 -18.54
N PRO A 111 10.96 -17.48 -18.62
CA PRO A 111 10.99 -18.56 -17.64
C PRO A 111 12.38 -19.19 -17.44
N ASP A 112 13.20 -19.26 -18.49
CA ASP A 112 14.49 -19.96 -18.43
C ASP A 112 15.62 -19.02 -18.00
N ALA A 113 15.56 -17.74 -18.41
CA ALA A 113 16.58 -16.75 -18.03
C ALA A 113 16.32 -16.07 -16.67
N ASP A 114 15.06 -15.94 -16.25
CA ASP A 114 14.65 -15.17 -15.07
C ASP A 114 14.35 -16.05 -13.84
N LYS A 115 15.02 -17.21 -13.70
CA LYS A 115 14.81 -18.13 -12.57
C LYS A 115 14.96 -17.44 -11.19
N THR A 116 15.90 -16.51 -11.09
CA THR A 116 16.17 -15.73 -9.88
C THR A 116 14.99 -14.87 -9.43
N PHE A 117 14.11 -14.44 -10.35
CA PHE A 117 12.89 -13.70 -9.99
C PHE A 117 11.88 -14.61 -9.29
N PHE A 118 11.70 -15.84 -9.77
CA PHE A 118 10.84 -16.82 -9.11
C PHE A 118 11.35 -17.14 -7.71
N GLU A 119 12.67 -17.32 -7.55
CA GLU A 119 13.30 -17.55 -6.25
C GLU A 119 13.12 -16.34 -5.31
N SER A 120 13.27 -15.12 -5.83
CA SER A 120 13.09 -13.88 -5.05
C SER A 120 11.66 -13.71 -4.56
N ILE A 121 10.68 -14.03 -5.41
CA ILE A 121 9.26 -13.95 -5.06
C ILE A 121 8.88 -15.09 -4.11
N GLN A 122 9.39 -16.30 -4.32
CA GLN A 122 9.21 -17.40 -3.38
C GLN A 122 9.75 -17.03 -2.00
N HIS A 123 10.96 -16.46 -1.95
CA HIS A 123 11.57 -15.98 -0.73
C HIS A 123 10.73 -14.87 -0.07
N PHE A 124 10.19 -13.93 -0.84
CA PHE A 124 9.26 -12.93 -0.35
C PHE A 124 8.00 -13.57 0.28
N LEU A 125 7.41 -14.57 -0.36
CA LEU A 125 6.23 -15.27 0.19
C LEU A 125 6.54 -15.98 1.51
N HIS A 126 7.71 -16.63 1.61
CA HIS A 126 8.15 -17.27 2.85
C HIS A 126 8.41 -16.25 3.98
N THR A 127 9.06 -15.12 3.66
CA THR A 127 9.49 -14.13 4.67
C THR A 127 8.39 -13.17 5.09
N SER A 128 7.42 -12.88 4.22
CA SER A 128 6.30 -11.97 4.49
C SER A 128 5.30 -12.49 5.53
N GLN A 129 5.54 -13.67 6.12
CA GLN A 129 4.65 -14.35 7.06
C GLN A 129 3.21 -14.43 6.54
N SER A 130 3.10 -14.59 5.22
CA SER A 130 1.84 -14.49 4.49
C SER A 130 0.84 -15.59 4.86
N GLY A 131 1.21 -16.55 5.72
CA GLY A 131 0.33 -17.41 6.52
C GLY A 131 -0.64 -18.35 5.78
N TYR A 132 -0.72 -18.31 4.44
CA TYR A 132 -1.70 -19.10 3.71
C TYR A 132 -1.21 -20.53 3.49
N PRO A 133 -1.92 -21.55 4.01
CA PRO A 133 -1.48 -22.94 3.89
C PRO A 133 -1.26 -23.36 2.43
N GLY A 134 -0.08 -23.91 2.15
CA GLY A 134 0.28 -24.47 0.83
C GLY A 134 0.81 -23.46 -0.19
N LEU A 135 0.75 -22.15 0.07
CA LEU A 135 1.29 -21.13 -0.83
C LEU A 135 2.82 -21.23 -0.98
N GLU A 136 3.49 -21.51 0.13
CA GLU A 136 4.93 -21.67 0.27
C GLU A 136 5.50 -22.92 -0.43
N ALA A 137 4.64 -23.89 -0.74
CA ALA A 137 5.01 -25.14 -1.41
C ALA A 137 4.79 -25.08 -2.94
N LEU A 138 4.28 -23.96 -3.45
CA LEU A 138 4.00 -23.82 -4.88
C LEU A 138 5.30 -23.67 -5.68
N ASP A 139 5.41 -24.45 -6.76
CA ASP A 139 6.42 -24.25 -7.78
C ASP A 139 5.96 -23.15 -8.76
N LEU A 140 6.33 -21.90 -8.46
CA LEU A 140 5.95 -20.75 -9.28
C LEU A 140 6.50 -20.84 -10.72
N HIS A 141 7.67 -21.45 -10.90
CA HIS A 141 8.29 -21.62 -12.22
C HIS A 141 7.46 -22.54 -13.10
N TYR A 142 7.10 -23.72 -12.57
CA TYR A 142 6.23 -24.68 -13.25
C TYR A 142 4.84 -24.09 -13.54
N LEU A 143 4.23 -23.42 -12.56
CA LEU A 143 2.90 -22.85 -12.72
C LEU A 143 2.88 -21.72 -13.75
N TYR A 144 3.94 -20.92 -13.86
CA TYR A 144 4.09 -19.90 -14.89
C TYR A 144 4.22 -20.53 -16.28
N LYS A 145 5.13 -21.52 -16.45
CA LYS A 145 5.30 -22.23 -17.73
C LYS A 145 4.03 -22.90 -18.23
N THR A 146 3.23 -23.45 -17.32
CA THR A 146 1.95 -24.11 -17.62
C THR A 146 0.77 -23.15 -17.73
N ARG A 147 1.01 -21.83 -17.69
CA ARG A 147 0.00 -20.77 -17.76
C ARG A 147 -1.07 -20.83 -16.66
N LYS A 148 -0.76 -21.46 -15.53
CA LYS A 148 -1.63 -21.54 -14.34
C LYS A 148 -1.44 -20.36 -13.38
N LEU A 149 -0.34 -19.64 -13.55
CA LEU A 149 0.05 -18.46 -12.77
C LEU A 149 0.05 -17.22 -13.68
N LEU A 150 -0.57 -16.15 -13.20
CA LEU A 150 -0.30 -14.79 -13.63
C LEU A 150 0.77 -14.21 -12.73
N LEU A 151 1.92 -13.88 -13.31
CA LEU A 151 3.02 -13.22 -12.63
C LEU A 151 3.43 -11.98 -13.43
N ASN A 152 3.19 -10.81 -12.85
CA ASN A 152 3.71 -9.54 -13.36
C ASN A 152 4.74 -9.02 -12.36
N VAL A 153 5.92 -8.68 -12.85
CA VAL A 153 7.01 -8.13 -12.03
C VAL A 153 7.32 -6.73 -12.52
N TYR A 154 7.47 -5.81 -11.57
CA TYR A 154 7.77 -4.42 -11.82
C TYR A 154 9.14 -4.10 -11.24
N ILE A 155 9.98 -3.49 -12.06
CA ILE A 155 11.34 -3.11 -11.68
C ILE A 155 11.52 -1.61 -11.82
N ASP A 156 12.42 -1.05 -11.02
CA ASP A 156 12.99 0.26 -11.34
C ASP A 156 13.99 0.08 -12.49
N LYS A 157 13.78 0.81 -13.58
CA LYS A 157 14.60 0.74 -14.79
C LYS A 157 16.07 1.10 -14.52
N GLN A 158 16.36 1.91 -13.50
CA GLN A 158 17.71 2.35 -13.19
C GLN A 158 18.47 1.32 -12.36
N SER A 159 17.91 0.93 -11.22
CA SER A 159 18.54 -0.04 -10.30
C SER A 159 18.34 -1.51 -10.71
N LEU A 160 17.34 -1.79 -11.56
CA LEU A 160 16.83 -3.13 -11.88
C LEU A 160 16.26 -3.89 -10.68
N GLU A 161 16.06 -3.23 -9.55
CA GLU A 161 15.47 -3.82 -8.35
C GLU A 161 13.96 -4.03 -8.52
N ILE A 162 13.44 -5.10 -7.91
CA ILE A 162 12.00 -5.38 -7.87
C ILE A 162 11.33 -4.37 -6.95
N VAL A 163 10.43 -3.57 -7.52
CA VAL A 163 9.65 -2.57 -6.78
C VAL A 163 8.18 -2.96 -6.62
N GLY A 164 7.75 -4.03 -7.28
CA GLY A 164 6.41 -4.57 -7.11
C GLY A 164 6.17 -5.87 -7.87
N HIS A 165 5.12 -6.57 -7.48
CA HIS A 165 4.64 -7.74 -8.21
C HIS A 165 3.14 -7.93 -8.03
N ASN A 166 2.55 -8.62 -9.00
CA ASN A 166 1.21 -9.16 -8.89
C ASN A 166 1.25 -10.65 -9.22
N LEU A 167 0.76 -11.45 -8.28
CA LEU A 167 0.78 -12.90 -8.32
C LEU A 167 -0.64 -13.42 -8.11
N ALA A 168 -1.19 -14.06 -9.13
CA ALA A 168 -2.53 -14.60 -9.11
C ALA A 168 -2.60 -15.95 -9.83
N VAL A 169 -3.54 -16.80 -9.42
CA VAL A 169 -3.73 -18.14 -9.98
C VAL A 169 -5.15 -18.33 -10.47
N PHE A 170 -5.35 -19.31 -11.35
CA PHE A 170 -6.63 -19.56 -12.02
C PHE A 170 -7.22 -20.92 -11.66
N PHE A 171 -8.54 -20.92 -11.48
CA PHE A 171 -9.37 -22.10 -11.26
C PHE A 171 -10.53 -22.14 -12.25
N ASP A 172 -11.14 -23.31 -12.43
CA ASP A 172 -12.48 -23.37 -12.97
C ASP A 172 -13.48 -22.83 -11.93
N SER A 173 -14.33 -21.88 -12.33
CA SER A 173 -15.27 -21.24 -11.40
C SER A 173 -16.32 -22.20 -10.82
N THR A 174 -16.72 -23.23 -11.57
CA THR A 174 -17.71 -24.20 -11.12
C THR A 174 -17.12 -25.22 -10.15
N GLU A 175 -15.89 -25.68 -10.41
CA GLU A 175 -15.16 -26.58 -9.50
C GLU A 175 -14.80 -25.86 -8.18
N LEU A 176 -14.47 -24.57 -8.24
CA LEU A 176 -14.12 -23.77 -7.08
C LEU A 176 -15.33 -23.55 -6.16
N ASP A 177 -16.51 -23.30 -6.73
CA ASP A 177 -17.76 -23.11 -5.99
C ASP A 177 -18.15 -24.36 -5.19
N ALA A 178 -17.93 -25.55 -5.76
CA ALA A 178 -18.15 -26.82 -5.08
C ALA A 178 -17.13 -27.09 -3.96
N THR A 179 -15.97 -26.41 -3.98
CA THR A 179 -14.90 -26.63 -2.99
C THR A 179 -15.06 -25.76 -1.75
N PHE A 180 -15.64 -24.55 -1.87
CA PHE A 180 -15.85 -23.63 -0.75
C PHE A 180 -17.17 -23.87 0.01
N ILE A 181 -17.35 -25.10 0.52
CA ILE A 181 -18.53 -25.47 1.31
C ILE A 181 -18.43 -24.91 2.74
N THR A 182 -17.21 -24.72 3.26
CA THR A 182 -16.96 -24.17 4.60
C THR A 182 -16.09 -22.91 4.55
N PRO A 183 -16.24 -21.98 5.51
CA PRO A 183 -15.42 -20.77 5.57
C PRO A 183 -13.93 -21.02 5.84
N TYR A 184 -13.55 -22.23 6.25
CA TYR A 184 -12.17 -22.62 6.60
C TYR A 184 -11.47 -23.42 5.49
N SER A 185 -12.14 -23.63 4.36
CA SER A 185 -11.57 -24.39 3.23
C SER A 185 -10.39 -23.61 2.64
N THR A 186 -9.25 -24.28 2.47
CA THR A 186 -8.09 -23.72 1.77
C THR A 186 -8.28 -23.80 0.27
N LEU A 187 -7.49 -23.04 -0.49
CA LEU A 187 -7.50 -23.08 -1.94
C LEU A 187 -6.99 -24.45 -2.39
N PRO A 188 -7.72 -25.12 -3.30
CA PRO A 188 -7.33 -26.43 -3.80
C PRO A 188 -6.24 -26.28 -4.88
N PHE A 189 -4.99 -25.97 -4.50
CA PHE A 189 -3.91 -25.70 -5.47
C PHE A 189 -3.64 -26.86 -6.46
N ASP A 190 -4.07 -28.07 -6.14
CA ASP A 190 -4.09 -29.23 -7.04
C ASP A 190 -5.04 -29.06 -8.24
N LYS A 191 -6.10 -28.24 -8.11
CA LYS A 191 -7.11 -27.97 -9.14
C LYS A 191 -6.80 -26.77 -10.03
N LEU A 192 -5.59 -26.22 -9.97
CA LEU A 192 -5.19 -25.08 -10.79
C LEU A 192 -5.31 -25.38 -12.29
N LYS A 193 -5.98 -24.47 -13.00
CA LYS A 193 -6.21 -24.57 -14.45
C LYS A 193 -5.37 -23.56 -15.20
N PRO A 194 -4.88 -23.91 -16.40
CA PRO A 194 -4.28 -22.92 -17.29
C PRO A 194 -5.28 -21.83 -17.66
N TYR A 195 -4.79 -20.61 -17.79
CA TYR A 195 -5.59 -19.52 -18.35
C TYR A 195 -6.05 -19.87 -19.77
N SER A 196 -7.37 -19.78 -20.00
CA SER A 196 -8.02 -19.99 -21.29
C SER A 196 -9.15 -18.98 -21.48
N LYS A 197 -9.36 -18.51 -22.71
CA LYS A 197 -10.43 -17.55 -23.04
C LYS A 197 -11.81 -18.19 -23.18
N ASN A 198 -11.89 -19.53 -23.16
CA ASN A 198 -13.08 -20.28 -23.59
C ASN A 198 -13.82 -20.97 -22.43
N ALA A 199 -13.34 -20.83 -21.19
CA ALA A 199 -13.92 -21.47 -20.02
C ALA A 199 -14.22 -20.43 -18.92
N PRO A 200 -15.24 -20.67 -18.07
CA PRO A 200 -15.57 -19.76 -16.98
C PRO A 200 -14.53 -19.91 -15.86
N LEU A 201 -13.57 -18.99 -15.81
CA LEU A 201 -12.48 -19.01 -14.84
C LEU A 201 -12.85 -18.26 -13.56
N ALA A 202 -12.16 -18.60 -12.47
CA ALA A 202 -12.05 -17.81 -11.27
C ALA A 202 -10.57 -17.44 -11.08
N ILE A 203 -10.31 -16.16 -10.81
CA ILE A 203 -8.97 -15.67 -10.45
C ILE A 203 -8.87 -15.49 -8.94
N CYS A 204 -7.77 -15.97 -8.38
CA CYS A 204 -7.41 -15.76 -6.97
C CYS A 204 -6.12 -14.97 -6.90
N SER A 205 -6.19 -13.71 -6.43
CA SER A 205 -4.99 -12.92 -6.16
C SER A 205 -4.34 -13.45 -4.90
N LEU A 206 -3.11 -13.97 -5.02
CA LEU A 206 -2.36 -14.55 -3.90
C LEU A 206 -1.42 -13.52 -3.27
N SER A 207 -0.80 -12.66 -4.07
CA SER A 207 0.08 -11.60 -3.56
C SER A 207 0.07 -10.39 -4.47
N ARG A 208 -0.03 -9.20 -3.86
CA ARG A 208 0.16 -7.92 -4.55
C ARG A 208 1.02 -7.02 -3.71
N PHE A 209 2.17 -6.67 -4.25
CA PHE A 209 3.20 -5.93 -3.55
C PHE A 209 3.66 -4.73 -4.37
N ALA A 210 3.95 -3.66 -3.66
CA ALA A 210 4.56 -2.44 -4.15
C ALA A 210 5.36 -1.81 -2.99
N THR A 211 6.57 -1.34 -3.29
CA THR A 211 7.48 -0.68 -2.32
C THR A 211 7.16 0.80 -2.12
N SER A 212 6.49 1.43 -3.08
CA SER A 212 6.09 2.84 -3.04
C SER A 212 4.69 3.04 -3.61
N GLU A 213 4.10 4.22 -3.37
CA GLU A 213 2.82 4.60 -3.97
C GLU A 213 2.89 4.62 -5.50
N SER A 214 3.96 5.17 -6.09
CA SER A 214 4.12 5.17 -7.56
C SER A 214 4.17 3.76 -8.15
N ALA A 215 4.78 2.80 -7.44
CA ALA A 215 4.73 1.39 -7.83
C ALA A 215 3.32 0.81 -7.64
N PHE A 216 2.63 1.17 -6.56
CA PHE A 216 1.27 0.72 -6.31
C PHE A 216 0.30 1.15 -7.41
N ASP A 217 0.36 2.43 -7.83
CA ASP A 217 -0.51 2.96 -8.88
C ASP A 217 -0.35 2.21 -10.19
N ILE A 218 0.90 1.92 -10.58
CA ILE A 218 1.21 1.19 -11.81
C ILE A 218 0.76 -0.27 -11.70
N VAL A 219 1.13 -0.96 -10.61
CA VAL A 219 0.75 -2.35 -10.36
C VAL A 219 -0.77 -2.50 -10.37
N HIS A 220 -1.47 -1.59 -9.69
CA HIS A 220 -2.93 -1.60 -9.59
C HIS A 220 -3.59 -1.31 -10.93
N ALA A 221 -3.17 -0.25 -11.62
CA ALA A 221 -3.74 0.13 -12.93
C ALA A 221 -3.54 -0.99 -13.96
N ASN A 222 -2.36 -1.61 -14.02
CA ASN A 222 -2.09 -2.71 -14.95
C ASN A 222 -2.92 -3.94 -14.62
N PHE A 223 -3.08 -4.28 -13.33
CA PHE A 223 -3.96 -5.38 -12.94
C PHE A 223 -5.41 -5.12 -13.33
N VAL A 224 -5.94 -3.92 -13.08
CA VAL A 224 -7.31 -3.55 -13.46
C VAL A 224 -7.47 -3.62 -14.99
N ARG A 225 -6.50 -3.11 -15.76
CA ARG A 225 -6.51 -3.21 -17.23
C ARG A 225 -6.48 -4.64 -17.74
N PHE A 226 -5.74 -5.53 -17.07
CA PHE A 226 -5.72 -6.96 -17.39
C PHE A 226 -7.08 -7.60 -17.10
N MET A 227 -7.70 -7.25 -15.98
CA MET A 227 -8.98 -7.81 -15.54
C MET A 227 -10.18 -7.29 -16.33
N ALA A 228 -10.19 -6.02 -16.72
CA ALA A 228 -11.30 -5.36 -17.40
C ALA A 228 -11.85 -6.11 -18.63
N PRO A 229 -11.03 -6.54 -19.61
CA PRO A 229 -11.54 -7.28 -20.77
C PRO A 229 -12.00 -8.71 -20.43
N LEU A 230 -11.62 -9.22 -19.26
CA LEU A 230 -11.94 -10.56 -18.80
C LEU A 230 -13.15 -10.60 -17.86
N LEU A 231 -13.71 -9.44 -17.50
CA LEU A 231 -14.88 -9.35 -16.61
C LEU A 231 -16.07 -10.17 -17.12
N SER A 232 -16.25 -10.27 -18.44
CA SER A 232 -17.30 -11.09 -19.05
C SER A 232 -17.04 -12.61 -18.95
N LEU A 233 -15.79 -13.02 -18.78
CA LEU A 233 -15.36 -14.42 -18.61
C LEU A 233 -15.31 -14.83 -17.13
N PHE A 234 -15.06 -13.88 -16.24
CA PHE A 234 -15.00 -14.09 -14.79
C PHE A 234 -16.39 -14.02 -14.17
N LYS A 235 -17.00 -15.19 -13.93
CA LYS A 235 -18.24 -15.26 -13.14
C LYS A 235 -18.03 -14.88 -11.68
N ARG A 236 -16.79 -14.96 -11.17
CA ARG A 236 -16.37 -14.57 -9.81
C ARG A 236 -14.90 -14.12 -9.76
N SER A 237 -14.61 -13.15 -8.91
CA SER A 237 -13.25 -12.77 -8.51
C SER A 237 -13.11 -12.90 -6.99
N PHE A 238 -12.00 -13.50 -6.55
CA PHE A 238 -11.64 -13.57 -5.13
C PHE A 238 -10.32 -12.82 -4.93
N ILE A 239 -10.35 -11.79 -4.09
CA ILE A 239 -9.16 -11.09 -3.65
C ILE A 239 -8.85 -11.61 -2.25
N PHE A 240 -7.79 -12.41 -2.13
CA PHE A 240 -7.21 -12.72 -0.82
C PHE A 240 -6.12 -11.68 -0.58
N GLY A 241 -6.46 -10.64 0.18
CA GLY A 241 -5.48 -9.63 0.58
C GLY A 241 -4.58 -10.19 1.68
N LEU A 242 -3.27 -10.23 1.44
CA LEU A 242 -2.24 -10.53 2.46
C LEU A 242 -2.06 -9.40 3.49
N PHE A 243 -3.12 -8.68 3.83
CA PHE A 243 -3.04 -7.48 4.65
C PHE A 243 -3.99 -7.61 5.83
N SER A 244 -3.38 -7.60 7.02
CA SER A 244 -3.93 -7.90 8.35
C SER A 244 -4.04 -9.40 8.65
N GLY A 245 -3.48 -9.81 9.79
CA GLY A 245 -3.48 -11.18 10.30
C GLY A 245 -4.86 -11.74 10.67
N ASP A 246 -5.92 -11.29 10.00
CA ASP A 246 -7.27 -11.80 10.11
C ASP A 246 -7.64 -12.58 8.85
N TRP A 247 -7.27 -13.86 8.85
CA TRP A 247 -7.87 -14.85 7.96
C TRP A 247 -9.35 -15.00 8.32
N GLY A 248 -10.25 -14.30 7.64
CA GLY A 248 -11.67 -14.53 7.89
C GLY A 248 -12.70 -13.60 7.26
N ARG A 249 -12.35 -12.40 6.78
CA ARG A 249 -13.35 -11.54 6.13
C ARG A 249 -13.35 -11.70 4.62
N LYS A 250 -14.28 -12.52 4.14
CA LYS A 250 -14.75 -12.53 2.74
C LYS A 250 -15.23 -11.11 2.36
N SER A 251 -14.39 -10.30 1.72
CA SER A 251 -14.88 -9.15 0.96
C SER A 251 -15.39 -9.67 -0.39
N ARG A 252 -16.69 -9.92 -0.45
CA ARG A 252 -17.42 -10.32 -1.65
C ARG A 252 -17.55 -9.09 -2.56
N LEU A 253 -16.58 -8.83 -3.43
CA LEU A 253 -16.75 -7.82 -4.48
C LEU A 253 -17.54 -8.47 -5.62
N ARG A 254 -18.87 -8.31 -5.57
CA ARG A 254 -19.71 -8.47 -6.76
C ARG A 254 -19.56 -7.19 -7.58
N TYR A 255 -18.83 -7.25 -8.68
CA TYR A 255 -19.00 -6.25 -9.72
C TYR A 255 -20.33 -6.56 -10.42
N ALA A 256 -21.27 -5.62 -10.33
CA ALA A 256 -22.51 -5.63 -11.10
C ALA A 256 -22.23 -5.16 -12.54
#